data_AF-A0A4Y2I274-F1
#
_entry.id   AF-A0A4Y2I274-F1
#
_cell.length_a   1.000
_cell.length_b   1.000
_cell.length_c   1.000
_cell.angle_alpha   90.00
_cell.angle_beta   90.00
_cell.angle_gamma   90.00
#
_symmetry.space_group_name_H-M   'P 1'
#
loop_
_entity.id
_entity.type
_entity.pdbx_description
1 polymer ?
#
loop_
_entity_poly.entity_id
_entity_poly.type
_entity_poly.pdbx_seq_one_letter_code
_entity_poly.pdbx_strand_id
1 'polypeptide(L)'
;MDVRALRITSIARVFVGGVKIIPANETDFTAIKVLLESMQDITEAFEITRAQKRKPQVIVYNIDKKIQAEELLEGLLKKNCFLYNANNVPLV
;
A
#
# COMPACT_ATOMS: atom_id res chain seq x y z
N MET A 1 -16.24 -32.26 1.14
CA MET A 1 -15.59 -31.10 0.50
C MET A 1 -14.67 -30.49 1.54
N ASP A 2 -13.38 -30.42 1.26
CA ASP A 2 -12.41 -29.86 2.20
C ASP A 2 -12.61 -28.34 2.25
N VAL A 3 -13.16 -27.83 3.35
CA VAL A 3 -13.35 -26.39 3.53
C VAL A 3 -11.99 -25.80 3.88
N ARG A 4 -11.24 -25.39 2.86
CA ARG A 4 -9.96 -24.72 3.07
C ARG A 4 -10.18 -23.49 3.94
N ALA A 5 -9.58 -23.51 5.15
CA ALA A 5 -9.63 -22.38 6.06
C ALA A 5 -9.00 -21.13 5.42
N LEU A 6 -9.70 -20.00 5.45
CA LEU A 6 -9.18 -18.71 5.04
C LEU A 6 -8.18 -18.21 6.08
N ARG A 7 -6.96 -17.90 5.62
CA ARG A 7 -5.89 -17.45 6.52
C ARG A 7 -5.85 -15.94 6.58
N ILE A 8 -6.16 -15.40 7.75
CA ILE A 8 -6.05 -13.98 8.08
C ILE A 8 -4.81 -13.80 8.97
N THR A 9 -3.90 -12.92 8.55
CA THR A 9 -2.68 -12.58 9.29
C THR A 9 -2.96 -11.53 10.37
N SER A 10 -3.83 -10.56 10.09
CA SER A 10 -4.17 -9.49 11.03
C SER A 10 -5.51 -8.84 10.70
N ILE A 11 -6.21 -8.38 11.73
CA ILE A 11 -7.36 -7.47 11.62
C ILE A 11 -7.07 -6.27 12.52
N ALA A 12 -7.19 -5.06 11.99
CA ALA A 12 -6.92 -3.83 12.74
C ALA A 12 -7.90 -2.73 12.37
N ARG A 13 -8.25 -1.89 13.34
CA ARG A 13 -9.02 -0.67 13.08
C ARG A 13 -8.14 0.34 12.34
N VAL A 14 -8.69 1.03 11.36
CA VAL A 14 -8.04 2.19 10.73
C VAL A 14 -8.64 3.49 11.27
N PHE A 15 -7.81 4.52 11.37
CA PHE A 15 -8.27 5.86 11.74
C PHE A 15 -9.38 6.29 10.77
N VAL A 16 -10.42 6.95 11.29
CA VAL A 16 -11.66 7.34 10.55
C VAL A 16 -12.68 6.20 10.37
N GLY A 17 -12.69 5.19 11.24
CA GLY A 17 -13.85 4.31 11.44
C GLY A 17 -13.92 3.03 10.60
N GLY A 18 -12.88 2.71 9.84
CA GLY A 18 -12.82 1.47 9.05
C GLY A 18 -12.11 0.29 9.74
N VAL A 19 -12.11 -0.86 9.06
CA VAL A 19 -11.35 -2.06 9.44
C VAL A 19 -10.45 -2.48 8.29
N LYS A 20 -9.19 -2.78 8.59
CA LYS A 20 -8.24 -3.39 7.67
C LYS A 20 -8.07 -4.87 8.01
N ILE A 21 -8.38 -5.72 7.04
CA ILE A 21 -8.10 -7.16 7.09
C ILE A 21 -6.87 -7.43 6.23
N ILE A 22 -5.90 -8.16 6.77
CA ILE A 22 -4.67 -8.55 6.08
C ILE A 22 -4.69 -10.07 5.88
N PRO A 23 -4.99 -10.57 4.67
CA PRO A 23 -4.94 -11.99 4.34
C PRO A 23 -3.50 -12.50 4.24
N ALA A 24 -3.32 -13.82 4.34
CA ALA A 24 -2.00 -14.44 4.23
C ALA A 24 -1.42 -14.41 2.81
N ASN A 25 -2.26 -14.35 1.77
CA ASN A 25 -1.86 -14.29 0.35
C ASN A 25 -3.03 -13.80 -0.52
N GLU A 26 -2.78 -13.65 -1.82
CA GLU A 26 -3.76 -13.15 -2.80
C GLU A 26 -4.97 -14.07 -3.02
N THR A 27 -4.80 -15.39 -2.92
CA THR A 27 -5.93 -16.33 -3.01
C THR A 27 -6.86 -16.15 -1.82
N ASP A 28 -6.29 -16.07 -0.62
CA ASP A 28 -7.05 -15.86 0.61
C ASP A 28 -7.70 -14.44 0.61
N PHE A 29 -7.04 -13.42 0.04
CA PHE A 29 -7.64 -12.09 -0.20
C PHE A 29 -8.88 -12.17 -1.09
N THR A 30 -8.76 -12.83 -2.24
CA THR A 30 -9.85 -12.92 -3.21
C THR A 30 -11.05 -13.64 -2.60
N ALA A 31 -10.82 -14.74 -1.88
CA ALA A 31 -11.89 -15.49 -1.24
C ALA A 31 -12.56 -14.73 -0.08
N ILE A 32 -11.79 -14.00 0.75
CA ILE A 32 -12.36 -13.12 1.79
C ILE A 32 -13.21 -12.01 1.16
N LYS A 33 -12.73 -11.39 0.08
CA LYS A 33 -13.46 -10.33 -0.62
C LYS A 33 -14.79 -10.86 -1.18
N VAL A 34 -14.77 -12.00 -1.87
CA VAL A 34 -15.99 -12.66 -2.38
C VAL A 34 -16.95 -13.01 -1.24
N LEU A 35 -16.44 -13.55 -0.13
CA LEU A 35 -17.25 -13.88 1.03
C LEU A 35 -18.00 -12.64 1.57
N LEU A 36 -17.29 -11.54 1.80
CA LEU A 36 -17.88 -10.30 2.30
C LEU A 36 -18.87 -9.69 1.29
N GLU A 37 -18.54 -9.71 0.00
CA GLU A 37 -19.41 -9.19 -1.07
C GLU A 37 -20.64 -10.07 -1.31
N SER A 38 -20.62 -11.34 -0.88
CA SER A 38 -21.77 -12.24 -0.97
C SER A 38 -22.84 -12.01 0.10
N MET A 39 -22.54 -11.21 1.12
CA MET A 39 -23.44 -10.91 2.24
C MET A 39 -24.15 -9.57 1.99
N GLN A 40 -25.48 -9.61 1.87
CA GLN A 40 -26.28 -8.43 1.53
C GLN A 40 -26.23 -7.35 2.62
N ASP A 41 -26.35 -7.74 3.89
CA ASP A 41 -26.24 -6.85 5.04
C ASP A 41 -24.88 -6.13 5.10
N ILE A 42 -23.81 -6.80 4.66
CA ILE A 42 -22.48 -6.20 4.56
C ILE A 42 -22.42 -5.19 3.41
N THR A 43 -22.88 -5.55 2.22
CA THR A 43 -22.76 -4.69 1.02
C THR A 43 -23.71 -3.49 1.05
N GLU A 44 -24.83 -3.57 1.79
CA GLU A 44 -25.72 -2.43 2.04
C GLU A 44 -25.16 -1.46 3.08
N ALA A 45 -24.42 -1.94 4.08
CA ALA A 45 -23.92 -1.13 5.19
C ALA A 45 -22.49 -0.60 4.99
N PHE A 46 -21.64 -1.29 4.22
CA PHE A 46 -20.20 -1.03 4.15
C PHE A 46 -19.65 -1.06 2.73
N GLU A 47 -18.72 -0.14 2.43
CA GLU A 47 -17.93 -0.18 1.20
C GLU A 47 -16.68 -1.07 1.38
N ILE A 48 -16.51 -2.06 0.51
CA ILE A 48 -15.36 -2.97 0.53
C ILE A 48 -14.37 -2.53 -0.56
N THR A 49 -13.19 -2.07 -0.15
CA THR A 49 -12.13 -1.64 -1.08
C THR A 49 -10.84 -2.43 -0.91
N ARG A 50 -10.09 -2.57 -2.00
CA ARG A 50 -8.70 -3.02 -1.95
C ARG A 50 -7.80 -1.82 -1.70
N ALA A 51 -7.07 -1.83 -0.58
CA ALA A 51 -6.06 -0.80 -0.35
C ALA A 51 -5.00 -0.83 -1.46
N GLN A 52 -4.74 0.31 -2.09
CA GLN A 52 -3.63 0.44 -3.04
C GLN A 52 -2.30 0.21 -2.31
N LYS A 53 -1.38 -0.52 -2.92
CA LYS A 53 0.00 -0.58 -2.44
C LYS A 53 0.56 0.85 -2.47
N ARG A 54 0.93 1.38 -1.30
CA ARG A 54 1.72 2.62 -1.25
C ARG A 54 3.02 2.36 -1.99
N LYS A 55 3.47 3.30 -2.83
CA LYS A 55 4.81 3.25 -3.42
C LYS A 55 5.83 3.15 -2.27
N PRO A 56 6.91 2.36 -2.42
CA PRO A 56 7.99 2.36 -1.46
C PRO A 56 8.51 3.79 -1.24
N GLN A 57 8.72 4.16 0.01
CA GLN A 57 9.19 5.49 0.40
C GLN A 57 10.41 5.32 1.30
N VAL A 58 11.44 6.14 1.09
CA VAL A 58 12.53 6.34 2.03
C VAL A 58 12.33 7.73 2.63
N ILE A 59 12.16 7.78 3.95
CA ILE A 59 12.01 9.03 4.70
C ILE A 59 13.32 9.27 5.44
N VAL A 60 13.97 10.41 5.16
CA VAL A 60 15.21 10.81 5.82
C VAL A 60 14.89 11.83 6.91
N TYR A 61 15.10 11.45 8.17
CA TYR A 61 14.93 12.33 9.33
C TYR A 61 16.21 13.09 9.66
N ASN A 62 16.10 14.14 10.49
CA ASN A 62 17.22 14.96 10.99
C ASN A 62 18.04 15.68 9.91
N ILE A 63 17.42 16.00 8.77
CA ILE A 63 18.01 16.92 7.79
C ILE A 63 18.06 18.33 8.41
N ASP A 64 19.23 18.98 8.35
CA ASP A 64 19.37 20.39 8.73
C ASP A 64 18.39 21.21 7.88
N LYS A 65 17.59 22.06 8.53
CA LYS A 65 16.56 22.88 7.87
C LYS A 65 17.12 23.79 6.77
N LYS A 66 18.43 24.04 6.75
CA LYS A 66 19.12 24.82 5.72
C LYS A 66 19.29 24.05 4.41
N ILE A 67 19.39 22.72 4.46
CA ILE A 67 19.56 21.87 3.28
C ILE A 67 18.27 21.91 2.46
N GLN A 68 18.37 22.39 1.23
CA GLN A 68 17.25 22.44 0.30
C GLN A 68 17.08 21.11 -0.43
N ALA A 69 15.87 20.85 -0.95
CA ALA A 69 15.57 19.63 -1.67
C ALA A 69 16.41 19.49 -2.95
N GLU A 70 16.72 20.61 -3.60
CA GLU A 70 17.50 20.69 -4.83
C GLU A 70 18.96 20.27 -4.60
N GLU A 71 19.55 20.65 -3.47
CA GLU A 71 20.92 20.24 -3.10
C GLU A 71 21.01 18.73 -2.84
N LEU A 72 20.00 18.18 -2.16
CA LEU A 72 19.90 16.73 -1.95
C LEU A 72 19.72 15.99 -3.28
N LEU A 73 18.87 16.52 -4.18
CA LEU A 73 18.67 15.96 -5.51
C LEU A 73 19.98 15.98 -6.32
N GLU A 74 20.70 17.10 -6.35
CA GLU A 74 21.99 17.20 -7.05
C GLU A 74 23.01 16.19 -6.50
N GLY A 75 23.08 16.06 -5.17
CA GLY A 75 23.93 15.07 -4.51
C GLY A 75 23.59 13.63 -4.92
N LEU A 76 22.31 13.29 -5.02
CA LEU A 76 21.82 11.98 -5.45
C LEU A 76 22.13 11.72 -6.94
N LEU A 77 21.94 12.73 -7.81
CA LEU A 77 22.26 12.63 -9.23
C LEU A 77 23.76 12.38 -9.45
N LYS A 78 24.66 13.04 -8.69
CA LYS A 78 26.11 12.78 -8.68
C LYS A 78 26.47 11.34 -8.26
N LYS A 79 25.56 10.63 -7.60
CA LYS A 79 25.70 9.22 -7.20
C LYS A 79 24.97 8.26 -8.14
N ASN A 80 24.57 8.74 -9.33
CA ASN A 80 23.83 7.99 -10.34
C ASN A 80 22.43 7.54 -9.87
N CYS A 81 21.78 8.29 -8.98
CA CYS A 81 20.39 8.09 -8.61
C CYS A 81 19.49 9.01 -9.43
N PHE A 82 18.74 8.45 -10.39
CA PHE A 82 17.93 9.21 -11.35
C PHE A 82 16.43 9.09 -11.07
N LEU A 83 15.70 10.17 -11.38
CA LEU A 83 14.25 10.08 -11.55
C LEU A 83 13.95 9.40 -12.90
N TYR A 84 12.87 8.63 -12.97
CA TYR A 84 12.46 7.95 -14.21
C TYR A 84 11.03 8.34 -14.57
N ASN A 85 10.75 8.51 -15.86
CA ASN A 85 9.39 8.71 -16.35
C ASN A 85 8.61 7.38 -16.44
N ALA A 86 7.35 7.44 -16.88
CA ALA A 86 6.49 6.27 -17.01
C ALA A 86 7.01 5.22 -18.01
N ASN A 87 7.90 5.61 -18.94
CA ASN A 87 8.52 4.73 -19.93
C ASN A 87 9.88 4.18 -19.46
N ASN A 88 10.21 4.33 -18.17
CA ASN A 88 11.49 3.93 -17.60
C ASN A 88 12.70 4.58 -18.31
N VAL A 89 12.53 5.83 -18.74
CA VAL A 89 13.63 6.68 -19.23
C VAL A 89 14.05 7.65 -18.11
N PRO A 90 15.36 7.80 -17.84
CA PRO A 90 15.86 8.77 -16.87
C PRO A 90 15.43 10.20 -17.22
N LEU A 91 14.99 10.96 -16.21
CA LEU A 91 14.74 12.39 -16.26
C LEU A 91 16.03 13.11 -15.86
N VAL A 92 17.01 13.13 -16.77
CA VAL A 92 18.27 13.88 -16.67
C VAL A 92 18.66 14.47 -18.01
#